data_AF-A0A443SVF6-F1
#
_entry.id   AF-A0A443SVF6-F1
#
_cell.length_a   1.000
_cell.length_b   1.000
_cell.length_c   1.000
_cell.angle_alpha   90.00
_cell.angle_beta   90.00
_cell.angle_gamma   90.00
#
_symmetry.space_group_name_H-M   'P 1'
#
loop_
_entity.id
_entity.type
_entity.pdbx_description
1 polymer ?
#
loop_
_entity_poly.entity_id
_entity_poly.type
_entity_poly.pdbx_seq_one_letter_code
_entity_poly.pdbx_strand_id
1 'polypeptide(L)'
;MFRVILLASFFCFSCVLSYPSGAPYDSCDSLSPERGHKAPSQPVAYAPFSVVASAKKFRPGERVGVEIFQRESKATFRGFLVQALDARTHRPIGQFVPTHGMKLLKECSSVSHSDNRPKRAVNLVWEAPYDYGGE
;
A
#
# COMPACT_ATOMS: atom_id res chain seq x y z
N MET A 1 -14.24 -33.33 -53.01
CA MET A 1 -13.10 -32.98 -52.13
C MET A 1 -13.14 -31.49 -51.87
N PHE A 2 -13.59 -31.06 -50.68
CA PHE A 2 -13.45 -29.67 -50.22
C PHE A 2 -12.75 -29.70 -48.87
N ARG A 3 -11.51 -29.17 -48.80
CA ARG A 3 -10.74 -29.03 -47.57
C ARG A 3 -11.05 -27.67 -46.96
N VAL A 4 -11.80 -27.66 -45.85
CA VAL A 4 -11.98 -26.47 -45.02
C VAL A 4 -10.76 -26.34 -44.13
N ILE A 5 -9.97 -25.28 -44.31
CA ILE A 5 -8.80 -24.99 -43.49
C ILE A 5 -9.27 -24.19 -42.27
N LEU A 6 -9.25 -24.82 -41.10
CA LEU A 6 -9.51 -24.18 -39.82
C LEU A 6 -8.26 -23.39 -39.38
N LEU A 7 -8.27 -22.07 -39.58
CA LEU A 7 -7.29 -21.17 -38.99
C LEU A 7 -7.63 -20.97 -37.51
N ALA A 8 -6.98 -21.74 -36.63
CA ALA A 8 -7.07 -21.55 -35.19
C ALA A 8 -6.33 -20.25 -34.81
N SER A 9 -7.08 -19.16 -34.62
CA SER A 9 -6.58 -17.92 -34.03
C SER A 9 -6.30 -18.16 -32.55
N PHE A 10 -5.03 -18.31 -32.20
CA PHE A 10 -4.57 -18.41 -30.81
C PHE A 10 -4.59 -17.01 -30.19
N PHE A 11 -5.77 -16.59 -29.70
CA PHE A 11 -5.91 -15.33 -28.98
C PHE A 11 -5.21 -15.48 -27.62
N CYS A 12 -3.96 -15.03 -27.55
CA CYS A 12 -3.19 -15.00 -26.32
C CYS A 12 -3.80 -13.94 -25.39
N PHE A 13 -4.83 -14.32 -24.63
CA PHE A 13 -5.32 -13.52 -23.52
C PHE A 13 -4.23 -13.48 -22.46
N SER A 14 -3.40 -12.43 -22.53
CA SER A 14 -2.51 -12.05 -21.43
C SER A 14 -3.38 -11.75 -20.22
N CYS A 15 -3.63 -12.76 -19.38
CA CYS A 15 -4.23 -12.57 -18.07
C CYS A 15 -3.23 -11.78 -17.25
N VAL A 16 -3.42 -10.45 -17.19
CA VAL A 16 -2.70 -9.62 -16.24
C VAL A 16 -3.23 -10.02 -14.87
N LEU A 17 -2.50 -10.90 -14.18
CA LEU A 17 -2.72 -11.23 -12.78
C LEU A 17 -2.53 -9.93 -12.01
N SER A 18 -3.63 -9.21 -11.82
CA SER A 18 -3.66 -8.10 -10.88
C SER A 18 -3.44 -8.72 -9.49
N TYR A 19 -2.70 -8.05 -8.61
CA TYR A 19 -2.56 -8.47 -7.21
C TYR A 19 -3.61 -7.75 -6.36
N PRO A 20 -4.88 -8.20 -6.29
CA PRO A 20 -5.89 -7.55 -5.47
C PRO A 20 -5.65 -7.76 -3.97
N SER A 21 -4.74 -8.67 -3.60
CA SER A 21 -4.54 -9.19 -2.24
C SER A 21 -3.55 -8.40 -1.39
N GLY A 22 -3.11 -7.22 -1.85
CA GLY A 22 -2.12 -6.40 -1.14
C GLY A 22 -0.68 -6.80 -1.39
N ALA A 23 0.24 -5.92 -1.00
CA ALA A 23 1.67 -6.14 -1.15
C ALA A 23 2.13 -7.42 -0.40
N PRO A 24 3.06 -8.20 -0.95
CA PRO A 24 3.73 -9.25 -0.20
C PRO A 24 4.75 -8.68 0.78
N TYR A 25 5.27 -9.56 1.64
CA TYR A 25 6.28 -9.21 2.62
C TYR A 25 7.56 -8.63 2.00
N ASP A 26 8.03 -9.20 0.89
CA ASP A 26 9.25 -8.75 0.21
C ASP A 26 9.18 -7.30 -0.32
N SER A 27 7.98 -6.69 -0.35
CA SER A 27 7.82 -5.28 -0.70
C SER A 27 8.23 -4.31 0.42
N CYS A 28 8.42 -4.80 1.65
CA CYS A 28 8.76 -3.93 2.79
C CYS A 28 10.14 -3.26 2.66
N ASP A 29 11.08 -3.87 1.94
CA ASP A 29 12.45 -3.34 1.82
C ASP A 29 12.55 -2.18 0.83
N SER A 30 11.76 -2.24 -0.25
CA SER A 30 11.81 -1.24 -1.32
C SER A 30 10.67 -0.22 -1.25
N LEU A 31 9.57 -0.56 -0.56
CA LEU A 31 8.27 0.11 -0.64
C LEU A 31 7.80 0.34 -2.09
N SER A 32 8.35 -0.44 -3.01
CA SER A 32 8.06 -0.31 -4.43
C SER A 32 6.81 -1.13 -4.73
N PRO A 33 5.82 -0.56 -5.44
CA PRO A 33 4.77 -1.38 -6.00
C PRO A 33 5.43 -2.36 -6.98
N GLU A 34 5.21 -3.65 -6.76
CA GLU A 34 5.97 -4.76 -7.35
C GLU A 34 6.23 -4.69 -8.87
N ARG A 35 7.06 -5.62 -9.35
CA ARG A 35 7.38 -5.83 -10.78
C ARG A 35 6.10 -5.83 -11.62
N GLY A 36 5.92 -4.77 -12.41
CA GLY A 36 4.73 -4.57 -13.26
C GLY A 36 4.24 -3.13 -13.25
N HIS A 37 4.51 -2.39 -12.17
CA HIS A 37 4.29 -0.95 -12.14
C HIS A 37 5.44 -0.23 -12.87
N LYS A 38 5.18 0.20 -14.11
CA LYS A 38 6.15 0.93 -14.95
C LYS A 38 6.23 2.43 -14.64
N ALA A 39 5.43 2.91 -13.70
CA ALA A 39 5.42 4.31 -13.30
C ALA A 39 6.55 4.55 -12.28
N PRO A 40 7.43 5.55 -12.50
CA PRO A 40 8.42 5.93 -11.51
C PRO A 40 7.76 6.58 -10.30
N SER A 41 8.45 6.56 -9.16
CA SER A 41 8.05 7.33 -7.98
C SER A 41 7.90 8.81 -8.34
N GLN A 42 6.80 9.42 -7.91
CA GLN A 42 6.52 10.83 -8.14
C GLN A 42 6.98 11.66 -6.94
N PRO A 43 7.49 12.89 -7.14
CA PRO A 43 7.77 13.79 -6.03
C PRO A 43 6.50 14.09 -5.24
N VAL A 44 6.61 14.18 -3.91
CA VAL A 44 5.46 14.43 -3.00
C VAL A 44 4.66 15.68 -3.40
N ALA A 45 5.33 16.72 -3.91
CA ALA A 45 4.67 17.95 -4.37
C ALA A 45 3.62 17.70 -5.46
N TYR A 46 3.88 16.73 -6.35
CA TYR A 46 3.03 16.40 -7.50
C TYR A 46 2.18 15.14 -7.29
N ALA A 47 2.33 14.46 -6.14
CA ALA A 47 1.54 13.27 -5.84
C ALA A 47 0.05 13.66 -5.71
N PRO A 48 -0.89 12.96 -6.37
CA PRO A 48 -2.32 13.24 -6.29
C PRO A 48 -2.96 12.79 -4.98
N PHE A 49 -2.18 12.20 -4.07
CA PHE A 49 -2.59 11.70 -2.76
C PHE A 49 -1.63 12.20 -1.68
N SER A 50 -2.13 12.31 -0.45
CA SER A 50 -1.36 12.62 0.75
C SER A 50 -1.46 11.50 1.76
N VAL A 51 -0.40 11.32 2.55
CA VAL A 51 -0.37 10.45 3.74
C VAL A 51 -0.06 11.34 4.93
N VAL A 52 -0.98 11.42 5.91
CA VAL A 52 -0.88 12.33 7.05
C VAL A 52 -1.14 11.58 8.34
N ALA A 53 -0.23 11.73 9.30
CA ALA A 53 -0.43 11.26 10.66
C ALA A 53 -1.11 12.35 11.51
N SER A 54 -1.97 11.94 12.44
CA SER A 54 -2.68 12.85 13.35
C SER A 54 -1.77 13.48 14.42
N ALA A 55 -0.59 12.91 14.63
CA ALA A 55 0.40 13.37 15.59
C ALA A 55 1.81 13.23 15.01
N LYS A 56 2.71 14.13 15.44
CA LYS A 56 4.15 14.06 15.12
C LYS A 56 4.91 13.28 16.19
N LYS A 57 4.55 13.50 17.46
CA LYS A 57 5.14 12.81 18.62
C LYS A 57 4.20 11.74 19.12
N PHE A 58 4.75 10.72 19.76
CA PHE A 58 3.97 9.64 20.36
C PHE A 58 4.60 9.18 21.67
N ARG A 59 3.74 8.72 22.59
CA ARG A 59 4.11 8.03 23.81
C ARG A 59 4.09 6.52 23.60
N PRO A 60 4.77 5.75 24.47
CA PRO A 60 4.70 4.30 24.39
C PRO A 60 3.25 3.80 24.47
N GLY A 61 2.88 2.88 23.57
CA GLY A 61 1.51 2.34 23.45
C GLY A 61 0.46 3.31 22.92
N GLU A 62 0.82 4.54 22.55
CA GLU A 62 -0.12 5.51 21.97
C GLU A 62 -0.61 5.06 20.58
N ARG A 63 -1.88 5.37 20.29
CA ARG A 63 -2.47 5.15 18.97
C ARG A 63 -2.53 6.44 18.17
N VAL A 64 -1.92 6.43 17.00
CA VAL A 64 -1.89 7.54 16.04
C VAL A 64 -2.72 7.19 14.82
N GLY A 65 -3.61 8.08 14.41
CA GLY A 65 -4.36 7.95 13.16
C GLY A 65 -3.47 8.30 11.98
N VAL A 66 -3.54 7.52 10.90
CA VAL A 66 -2.86 7.81 9.64
C VAL A 66 -3.88 7.79 8.52
N GLU A 67 -4.02 8.89 7.80
CA GLU A 67 -4.97 9.02 6.69
C GLU A 67 -4.23 9.07 5.36
N ILE A 68 -4.68 8.28 4.39
CA ILE A 68 -4.33 8.42 2.97
C ILE A 68 -5.54 9.04 2.28
N PHE A 69 -5.39 10.17 1.60
CA PHE A 69 -6.52 10.84 0.93
C PHE A 69 -6.12 11.49 -0.39
N GLN A 70 -7.10 11.63 -1.31
CA GLN A 70 -6.94 12.34 -2.58
C GLN A 70 -6.78 13.85 -2.36
N ARG A 71 -5.78 14.46 -3.03
CA ARG A 71 -5.62 15.92 -3.11
C ARG A 71 -6.44 16.50 -4.26
N GLU A 72 -6.67 15.71 -5.30
CA GLU A 72 -7.44 16.08 -6.48
C GLU A 72 -8.81 15.40 -6.47
N SER A 73 -9.88 16.14 -6.81
CA SER A 73 -11.27 15.71 -6.58
C SER A 73 -11.71 14.45 -7.33
N LYS A 74 -10.97 14.01 -8.35
CA LYS A 74 -11.28 12.85 -9.20
C LYS A 74 -10.29 11.69 -9.09
N ALA A 75 -9.22 11.82 -8.29
CA ALA A 75 -8.17 10.81 -8.23
C ALA A 75 -8.56 9.65 -7.30
N THR A 76 -8.51 8.41 -7.78
CA THR A 76 -8.70 7.21 -6.92
C THR A 76 -7.46 6.33 -6.96
N PHE A 77 -7.17 5.65 -5.85
CA PHE A 77 -6.16 4.61 -5.79
C PHE A 77 -6.81 3.26 -5.48
N ARG A 78 -6.19 2.16 -5.94
CA ARG A 78 -6.70 0.80 -5.70
C ARG A 78 -5.91 0.07 -4.62
N GLY A 79 -4.64 0.42 -4.49
CA GLY A 79 -3.73 -0.18 -3.53
C GLY A 79 -2.83 0.85 -2.88
N PHE A 80 -2.29 0.45 -1.73
CA PHE A 80 -1.32 1.19 -0.95
C PHE A 80 -0.42 0.21 -0.19
N LEU A 81 0.75 0.69 0.23
CA LEU A 81 1.61 0.10 1.23
C LEU A 81 2.12 1.25 2.10
N VAL A 82 1.89 1.18 3.41
CA VAL A 82 2.38 2.16 4.38
C VAL A 82 3.23 1.43 5.40
N GLN A 83 4.42 1.97 5.67
CA GLN A 83 5.36 1.47 6.65
C GLN A 83 5.64 2.54 7.70
N ALA A 84 5.67 2.14 8.96
CA ALA A 84 6.10 3.01 10.05
C ALA A 84 7.60 2.80 10.30
N LEU A 85 8.38 3.88 10.20
CA LEU A 85 9.83 3.88 10.38
C LEU A 85 10.22 4.83 11.51
N ASP A 86 11.16 4.42 12.35
CA ASP A 86 11.77 5.29 13.34
C ASP A 86 12.62 6.35 12.62
N ALA A 87 12.40 7.62 12.96
CA ALA A 87 13.00 8.75 12.24
C ALA A 87 14.53 8.83 12.36
N ARG A 88 15.13 8.18 13.37
CA ARG A 88 16.58 8.22 13.62
C ARG A 88 17.29 7.03 13.01
N THR A 89 16.71 5.84 13.18
CA THR A 89 17.34 4.57 12.80
C THR A 89 16.86 4.06 11.45
N HIS A 90 15.77 4.63 10.91
CA HIS A 90 15.07 4.15 9.72
C HIS A 90 14.67 2.67 9.79
N ARG A 91 14.51 2.13 11.02
CA ARG A 91 14.04 0.77 11.25
C ARG A 91 12.51 0.74 11.40
N PRO A 92 11.84 -0.34 10.96
CA PRO A 92 10.42 -0.55 11.23
C PRO A 92 10.10 -0.45 12.73
N ILE A 93 9.01 0.24 13.07
CA ILE A 93 8.62 0.49 14.47
C ILE A 93 7.11 0.41 14.67
N GLY A 94 6.71 -0.15 15.81
CA GLY A 94 5.30 -0.28 16.18
C GLY A 94 4.53 -1.22 15.25
N GLN A 95 3.20 -1.10 15.28
CA GLN A 95 2.33 -1.98 14.50
C GLN A 95 1.04 -1.27 14.07
N PHE A 96 0.53 -1.62 12.90
CA PHE A 96 -0.80 -1.18 12.49
C PHE A 96 -1.89 -2.06 13.12
N VAL A 97 -2.98 -1.43 13.54
CA VAL A 97 -4.15 -2.10 14.13
C VAL A 97 -5.03 -2.69 13.02
N PRO A 98 -5.49 -3.95 13.15
CA PRO A 98 -6.36 -4.56 12.16
C PRO A 98 -7.63 -3.75 11.91
N THR A 99 -7.90 -3.46 10.64
CA THR A 99 -9.15 -2.84 10.18
C THR A 99 -9.63 -3.57 8.93
N HIS A 100 -10.95 -3.55 8.68
CA HIS A 100 -11.52 -4.19 7.49
C HIS A 100 -10.90 -3.63 6.19
N GLY A 101 -10.65 -4.51 5.21
CA GLY A 101 -10.06 -4.11 3.92
C GLY A 101 -8.53 -3.92 3.94
N MET A 102 -7.86 -4.34 5.02
CA MET A 102 -6.42 -4.20 5.19
C MET A 102 -5.72 -5.54 5.42
N LYS A 103 -4.47 -5.60 4.99
CA LYS A 103 -3.52 -6.69 5.22
C LYS A 103 -2.36 -6.14 6.04
N LEU A 104 -2.11 -6.73 7.20
CA LEU A 104 -0.98 -6.37 8.05
C LEU A 104 0.27 -7.15 7.64
N LEU A 105 1.42 -6.47 7.64
CA LEU A 105 2.75 -7.04 7.46
C LEU A 105 3.54 -6.70 8.73
N LYS A 106 3.36 -7.52 9.77
CA LYS A 106 3.76 -7.17 11.15
C LYS A 106 5.28 -7.17 11.32
N GLU A 107 5.96 -8.04 10.61
CA GLU A 107 7.40 -8.25 10.69
C GLU A 107 8.20 -7.04 10.16
N CYS A 108 7.54 -6.16 9.39
CA CYS A 108 8.12 -4.94 8.85
C CYS A 108 7.30 -3.69 9.17
N SER A 109 6.48 -3.72 10.24
CA SER A 109 5.62 -2.61 10.70
C SER A 109 4.85 -1.92 9.59
N SER A 110 4.24 -2.70 8.69
CA SER A 110 3.55 -2.18 7.51
C SER A 110 2.11 -2.66 7.38
N VAL A 111 1.34 -1.93 6.58
CA VAL A 111 -0.05 -2.26 6.22
C VAL A 111 -0.28 -2.01 4.73
N SER A 112 -1.03 -2.92 4.11
CA SER A 112 -1.46 -2.83 2.72
C SER A 112 -2.97 -3.02 2.60
N HIS A 113 -3.50 -2.81 1.40
CA HIS A 113 -4.89 -3.13 1.05
C HIS A 113 -5.12 -4.64 1.01
N SER A 114 -6.36 -5.11 1.18
CA SER A 114 -6.73 -6.52 0.94
C SER A 114 -7.68 -6.71 -0.26
N ASP A 115 -8.07 -5.62 -0.93
CA ASP A 115 -8.86 -5.64 -2.15
C ASP A 115 -8.46 -4.52 -3.13
N ASN A 116 -8.85 -4.67 -4.40
CA ASN A 116 -8.58 -3.70 -5.46
C ASN A 116 -9.72 -2.67 -5.68
N ARG A 117 -10.67 -2.55 -4.75
CA ARG A 117 -11.78 -1.58 -4.89
C ARG A 117 -11.21 -0.17 -4.96
N PRO A 118 -11.71 0.71 -5.83
CA PRO A 118 -11.27 2.11 -5.87
C PRO A 118 -11.53 2.81 -4.54
N LYS A 119 -10.51 3.51 -4.04
CA LYS A 119 -10.52 4.24 -2.77
C LYS A 119 -10.23 5.71 -3.04
N ARG A 120 -10.92 6.59 -2.31
CA ARG A 120 -10.64 8.04 -2.25
C ARG A 120 -9.89 8.42 -0.98
N ALA A 121 -10.13 7.67 0.09
CA ALA A 121 -9.44 7.80 1.35
C ALA A 121 -9.32 6.43 2.06
N VAL A 122 -8.36 6.32 2.97
CA VAL A 122 -8.18 5.19 3.88
C VAL A 122 -7.74 5.75 5.23
N ASN A 123 -8.43 5.33 6.29
CA ASN A 123 -8.04 5.62 7.67
C ASN A 123 -7.35 4.39 8.26
N LEU A 124 -6.11 4.56 8.70
CA LEU A 124 -5.28 3.57 9.36
C LEU A 124 -5.09 3.98 10.82
N VAL A 125 -4.79 3.01 11.68
CA VAL A 125 -4.38 3.27 13.06
C VAL A 125 -3.05 2.57 13.27
N TRP A 126 -2.04 3.33 13.68
CA TRP A 126 -0.75 2.83 14.11
C TRP A 126 -0.65 2.89 15.63
N GLU A 127 -0.11 1.84 16.23
CA GLU A 127 0.13 1.71 17.67
C GLU A 127 1.64 1.72 17.92
N ALA A 128 2.08 2.66 18.74
CA ALA A 128 3.46 2.80 19.16
C ALA A 128 3.92 1.58 19.98
N PRO A 129 5.22 1.23 19.93
CA PRO A 129 5.78 0.23 20.83
C PRO A 129 5.60 0.65 22.30
N TYR A 130 5.58 -0.32 23.22
CA TYR A 130 5.27 -0.09 24.64
C TYR A 130 6.47 0.38 25.48
N ASP A 131 7.67 0.33 24.93
CA ASP A 131 8.94 0.61 25.60
C ASP A 131 9.68 1.83 25.02
N TYR A 132 9.11 2.49 23.99
CA TYR A 132 9.75 3.57 23.27
C TYR A 132 8.78 4.69 22.93
N GLY A 133 9.20 5.94 23.16
CA GLY A 133 8.52 7.15 22.73
C GLY A 133 9.38 7.92 21.73
N GLY A 134 8.75 8.62 20.80
CA GLY A 134 9.44 9.27 19.68
C GLY A 134 8.83 10.60 19.27
N GLU A 135 9.58 11.31 18.42
CA GLU A 135 9.22 12.59 17.79
C GLU A 135 9.11 12.50 16.27
#